data_AF-A0A1B2Z7B4-F1
#
_entry.id   AF-A0A1B2Z7B4-F1
#
_cell.length_a   1.000
_cell.length_b   1.000
_cell.length_c   1.000
_cell.angle_alpha   90.00
_cell.angle_beta   90.00
_cell.angle_gamma   90.00
#
_symmetry.space_group_name_H-M   'P 1'
#
loop_
_entity.id
_entity.type
_entity.pdbx_description
1 polymer ?
#
loop_
_entity_poly.entity_id
_entity_poly.type
_entity_poly.pdbx_seq_one_letter_code
_entity_poly.pdbx_strand_id
1 'polypeptide(L)'
;SRSTAMGRETTASGAGSTAMGRETTASGSYSTAMGSDTTAGEYASTAMGYRTTASGSRSTAMGNTTTASGYASTAMGGSTTASGNRSTAMGSNTTASDRSSLVIGEYNLLGSIVTNNSTQFSTENTAFVIGNGADADNRSDALTVLFDGTTTIAGDLSINSDARLKANIISLGSTLTKLLQIDGKTYTMKKDENKKQKIGVLAQDIEKVFPELVSESNGVKSVNYQGLVPVLINALKEQDSKMNEQDTKLNKQQAEIDELKAIVNKLITP
;
A
#
# COMPACT_ATOMS: atom_id res chain seq x y z
N SER A 1 41.27 -15.76 19.32
CA SER A 1 39.89 -15.82 18.78
C SER A 1 39.29 -17.17 19.15
N ARG A 2 38.20 -17.22 19.92
CA ARG A 2 37.52 -18.49 20.26
C ARG A 2 36.44 -18.74 19.20
N SER A 3 36.40 -19.92 18.59
CA SER A 3 35.30 -20.35 17.70
C SER A 3 34.81 -21.74 18.13
N THR A 4 33.57 -22.08 17.78
CA THR A 4 32.96 -23.38 18.08
C THR A 4 32.51 -24.04 16.80
N ALA A 5 32.99 -25.25 16.52
CA ALA A 5 32.53 -26.09 15.41
C ALA A 5 32.07 -27.44 15.97
N MET A 6 30.82 -27.84 15.72
CA MET A 6 30.26 -29.10 16.20
C MET A 6 29.43 -29.80 15.11
N GLY A 7 29.88 -30.98 14.68
CA GLY A 7 29.17 -31.82 13.72
C GLY A 7 30.04 -32.28 12.54
N ARG A 8 29.41 -32.71 11.44
CA ARG A 8 30.12 -33.25 10.26
C ARG A 8 30.41 -32.13 9.26
N GLU A 9 31.68 -32.01 8.82
CA GLU A 9 32.07 -31.03 7.79
C GLU A 9 31.71 -29.58 8.16
N THR A 10 31.74 -29.24 9.44
CA THR A 10 31.46 -27.89 9.93
C THR A 10 32.73 -27.07 10.04
N THR A 11 32.72 -25.83 9.54
CA THR A 11 33.85 -24.89 9.58
C THR A 11 33.49 -23.63 10.35
N ALA A 12 34.19 -23.32 11.45
CA ALA A 12 34.06 -22.06 12.20
C ALA A 12 35.39 -21.30 12.19
N SER A 13 35.62 -20.49 11.15
CA SER A 13 36.88 -19.76 10.94
C SER A 13 36.87 -18.30 11.41
N GLY A 14 35.68 -17.72 11.62
CA GLY A 14 35.53 -16.37 12.15
C GLY A 14 35.87 -16.23 13.63
N ALA A 15 36.36 -15.06 14.05
CA ALA A 15 36.58 -14.80 15.47
C ALA A 15 35.25 -14.75 16.23
N GLY A 16 35.07 -15.59 17.27
CA GLY A 16 33.79 -15.65 18.00
C GLY A 16 32.69 -16.41 17.26
N SER A 17 32.99 -17.11 16.16
CA SER A 17 31.95 -17.76 15.35
C SER A 17 31.50 -19.11 15.91
N THR A 18 30.27 -19.50 15.58
CA THR A 18 29.68 -20.80 15.93
C THR A 18 29.14 -21.50 14.68
N ALA A 19 29.62 -22.72 14.40
CA ALA A 19 29.11 -23.59 13.35
C ALA A 19 28.61 -24.90 13.97
N MET A 20 27.36 -25.30 13.72
CA MET A 20 26.78 -26.52 14.30
C MET A 20 25.89 -27.30 13.32
N GLY A 21 26.17 -28.59 13.11
CA GLY A 21 25.34 -29.50 12.30
C GLY A 21 26.10 -30.22 11.20
N ARG A 22 25.67 -30.08 9.93
CA ARG A 22 26.27 -30.76 8.78
C ARG A 22 26.62 -29.77 7.68
N GLU A 23 27.86 -29.76 7.20
CA GLU A 23 28.27 -28.88 6.08
C GLU A 23 27.97 -27.38 6.38
N THR A 24 28.16 -26.96 7.63
CA THR A 24 27.88 -25.57 8.05
C THR A 24 29.15 -24.74 8.10
N THR A 25 29.15 -23.53 7.53
CA THR A 25 30.30 -22.62 7.52
C THR A 25 29.98 -21.30 8.20
N ALA A 26 30.70 -20.96 9.28
CA ALA A 26 30.64 -19.69 9.97
C ALA A 26 32.00 -18.96 9.85
N SER A 27 32.19 -18.22 8.75
CA SER A 27 33.45 -17.55 8.41
C SER A 27 33.52 -16.10 8.87
N GLY A 28 32.37 -15.45 9.07
CA GLY A 28 32.31 -14.09 9.58
C GLY A 28 32.69 -13.99 11.06
N SER A 29 33.30 -12.88 11.49
CA SER A 29 33.50 -12.64 12.93
C SER A 29 32.16 -12.50 13.64
N TYR A 30 31.98 -13.17 14.78
CA TYR A 30 30.72 -13.28 15.52
C TYR A 30 29.55 -13.90 14.72
N SER A 31 29.85 -14.63 13.65
CA SER A 31 28.82 -15.29 12.84
C SER A 31 28.31 -16.58 13.47
N THR A 32 27.07 -16.95 13.16
CA THR A 32 26.45 -18.21 13.61
C THR A 32 25.86 -18.96 12.43
N ALA A 33 26.32 -20.19 12.18
CA ALA A 33 25.76 -21.10 11.18
C ALA A 33 25.25 -22.37 11.87
N MET A 34 23.98 -22.73 11.73
CA MET A 34 23.39 -23.90 12.39
C MET A 34 22.43 -24.67 11.49
N GLY A 35 22.58 -25.98 11.39
CA GLY A 35 21.67 -26.86 10.63
C GLY A 35 22.40 -27.71 9.60
N SER A 36 21.92 -27.75 8.36
CA SER A 36 22.56 -28.50 7.27
C SER A 36 22.76 -27.62 6.05
N ASP A 37 23.99 -27.59 5.53
CA ASP A 37 24.35 -26.79 4.33
C ASP A 37 24.04 -25.30 4.57
N THR A 38 24.58 -24.72 5.64
CA THR A 38 24.31 -23.33 6.04
C THR A 38 25.58 -22.49 6.07
N THR A 39 25.56 -21.29 5.51
CA THR A 39 26.72 -20.41 5.45
C THR A 39 26.42 -19.04 6.07
N ALA A 40 27.13 -18.70 7.14
CA ALA A 40 27.18 -17.35 7.73
C ALA A 40 28.53 -16.70 7.39
N GLY A 41 28.53 -15.94 6.28
CA GLY A 41 29.74 -15.50 5.59
C GLY A 41 30.43 -14.27 6.17
N GLU A 42 29.66 -13.38 6.80
CA GLU A 42 30.04 -11.99 7.05
C GLU A 42 29.98 -11.60 8.53
N TYR A 43 30.54 -10.44 8.86
CA TYR A 43 30.54 -9.92 10.25
C TYR A 43 29.14 -9.96 10.87
N ALA A 44 29.01 -10.65 12.00
CA ALA A 44 27.79 -10.83 12.78
C ALA A 44 26.58 -11.38 11.98
N SER A 45 26.81 -12.14 10.91
CA SER A 45 25.72 -12.78 10.16
C SER A 45 25.24 -14.08 10.82
N THR A 46 23.97 -14.41 10.65
CA THR A 46 23.35 -15.62 11.23
C THR A 46 22.64 -16.42 10.14
N ALA A 47 23.01 -17.68 9.95
CA ALA A 47 22.37 -18.62 9.04
C ALA A 47 21.86 -19.84 9.82
N MET A 48 20.57 -20.16 9.74
CA MET A 48 20.00 -21.29 10.48
C MET A 48 18.97 -22.07 9.67
N GLY A 49 19.12 -23.40 9.57
CA GLY A 49 18.15 -24.30 8.94
C GLY A 49 18.77 -25.20 7.86
N TYR A 50 18.17 -25.27 6.69
CA TYR A 50 18.64 -26.10 5.57
C TYR A 50 18.94 -25.21 4.36
N ARG A 51 20.15 -25.29 3.78
CA ARG A 51 20.51 -24.50 2.57
C ARG A 51 20.38 -22.99 2.75
N THR A 52 20.73 -22.47 3.92
CA THR A 52 20.57 -21.04 4.23
C THR A 52 21.88 -20.29 4.11
N THR A 53 21.88 -19.13 3.46
CA THR A 53 23.07 -18.28 3.27
C THR A 53 22.84 -16.87 3.82
N ALA A 54 23.62 -16.48 4.82
CA ALA A 54 23.70 -15.11 5.34
C ALA A 54 25.05 -14.49 4.95
N SER A 55 25.09 -13.88 3.77
CA SER A 55 26.29 -13.31 3.13
C SER A 55 26.38 -11.78 3.20
N GLY A 56 25.41 -11.13 3.85
CA GLY A 56 25.48 -9.71 4.18
C GLY A 56 26.03 -9.49 5.60
N SER A 57 26.78 -8.42 5.83
CA SER A 57 27.17 -8.06 7.20
C SER A 57 25.92 -7.77 8.04
N ARG A 58 25.85 -8.37 9.23
CA ARG A 58 24.70 -8.34 10.16
C ARG A 58 23.42 -8.93 9.57
N SER A 59 23.49 -9.73 8.50
CA SER A 59 22.31 -10.33 7.90
C SER A 59 21.86 -11.59 8.65
N THR A 60 20.58 -11.92 8.54
CA THR A 60 19.98 -13.12 9.14
C THR A 60 19.24 -13.92 8.09
N ALA A 61 19.59 -15.18 7.87
CA ALA A 61 18.91 -16.12 7.00
C ALA A 61 18.42 -17.32 7.82
N MET A 62 17.11 -17.59 7.85
CA MET A 62 16.54 -18.66 8.66
C MET A 62 15.45 -19.46 7.93
N GLY A 63 15.58 -20.78 7.86
CA GLY A 63 14.56 -21.67 7.31
C GLY A 63 15.10 -22.65 6.27
N ASN A 64 14.44 -22.77 5.12
CA ASN A 64 14.82 -23.69 4.04
C ASN A 64 15.15 -22.89 2.78
N THR A 65 16.37 -23.01 2.26
CA THR A 65 16.78 -22.37 0.99
C THR A 65 16.68 -20.83 1.04
N THR A 66 16.98 -20.22 2.19
CA THR A 66 16.87 -18.76 2.38
C THR A 66 18.19 -18.04 2.17
N THR A 67 18.19 -16.88 1.52
CA THR A 67 19.39 -16.06 1.29
C THR A 67 19.23 -14.63 1.79
N ALA A 68 20.06 -14.18 2.72
CA ALA A 68 20.14 -12.81 3.19
C ALA A 68 21.51 -12.19 2.82
N SER A 69 21.55 -11.50 1.68
CA SER A 69 22.78 -10.95 1.08
C SER A 69 22.94 -9.44 1.23
N GLY A 70 21.88 -8.71 1.55
CA GLY A 70 21.95 -7.27 1.85
C GLY A 70 22.60 -6.98 3.20
N TYR A 71 23.23 -5.80 3.34
CA TYR A 71 23.71 -5.32 4.64
C TYR A 71 22.54 -5.23 5.62
N ALA A 72 22.65 -5.88 6.77
CA ALA A 72 21.61 -5.95 7.81
C ALA A 72 20.24 -6.43 7.29
N SER A 73 20.22 -7.29 6.26
CA SER A 73 18.97 -7.86 5.72
C SER A 73 18.51 -9.09 6.51
N THR A 74 17.23 -9.42 6.40
CA THR A 74 16.63 -10.60 7.03
C THR A 74 15.84 -11.42 6.03
N ALA A 75 16.17 -12.69 5.84
CA ALA A 75 15.40 -13.64 5.04
C ALA A 75 14.92 -14.79 5.93
N MET A 76 13.62 -15.06 5.96
CA MET A 76 13.05 -16.12 6.80
C MET A 76 11.95 -16.91 6.08
N GLY A 77 11.89 -18.23 6.29
CA GLY A 77 10.87 -19.11 5.71
C GLY A 77 11.40 -20.10 4.67
N GLY A 78 10.72 -20.27 3.55
CA GLY A 78 11.10 -21.20 2.47
C GLY A 78 11.44 -20.46 1.17
N SER A 79 12.63 -20.71 0.61
CA SER A 79 13.06 -20.12 -0.67
C SER A 79 12.99 -18.58 -0.71
N THR A 80 13.27 -17.90 0.41
CA THR A 80 13.18 -16.44 0.50
C THR A 80 14.51 -15.76 0.27
N THR A 81 14.51 -14.58 -0.36
CA THR A 81 15.72 -13.80 -0.66
C THR A 81 15.60 -12.35 -0.21
N ALA A 82 16.48 -11.89 0.68
CA ALA A 82 16.60 -10.50 1.11
C ALA A 82 17.95 -9.92 0.67
N SER A 83 17.97 -9.30 -0.52
CA SER A 83 19.17 -8.74 -1.16
C SER A 83 19.30 -7.23 -1.06
N GLY A 84 18.23 -6.53 -0.66
CA GLY A 84 18.26 -5.11 -0.34
C GLY A 84 18.97 -4.81 0.99
N ASN A 85 19.71 -3.70 1.06
CA ASN A 85 20.27 -3.24 2.32
C ASN A 85 19.13 -2.93 3.31
N ARG A 86 19.18 -3.55 4.50
CA ARG A 86 18.16 -3.49 5.54
C ARG A 86 16.79 -4.03 5.11
N SER A 87 16.72 -4.84 4.04
CA SER A 87 15.46 -5.43 3.60
C SER A 87 15.07 -6.64 4.43
N THR A 88 13.78 -6.96 4.44
CA THR A 88 13.23 -8.15 5.11
C THR A 88 12.34 -8.92 4.15
N ALA A 89 12.62 -10.20 3.92
CA ALA A 89 11.79 -11.13 3.16
C ALA A 89 11.32 -12.28 4.07
N MET A 90 10.02 -12.48 4.21
CA MET A 90 9.46 -13.56 5.03
C MET A 90 8.34 -14.32 4.31
N GLY A 91 8.32 -15.65 4.44
CA GLY A 91 7.25 -16.49 3.90
C GLY A 91 7.76 -17.57 2.94
N SER A 92 7.10 -17.74 1.80
CA SER A 92 7.42 -18.77 0.80
C SER A 92 7.73 -18.13 -0.56
N ASN A 93 8.92 -18.37 -1.11
CA ASN A 93 9.31 -17.89 -2.44
C ASN A 93 9.24 -16.36 -2.62
N THR A 94 9.49 -15.62 -1.53
CA THR A 94 9.45 -14.15 -1.51
C THR A 94 10.82 -13.52 -1.72
N THR A 95 10.89 -12.42 -2.46
CA THR A 95 12.12 -11.64 -2.68
C THR A 95 11.94 -10.19 -2.24
N ALA A 96 12.88 -9.67 -1.45
CA ALA A 96 12.99 -8.27 -1.05
C ALA A 96 14.35 -7.68 -1.46
N SER A 97 14.42 -7.09 -2.66
CA SER A 97 15.68 -6.55 -3.22
C SER A 97 15.86 -5.04 -3.04
N ASP A 98 14.79 -4.32 -2.74
CA ASP A 98 14.83 -2.88 -2.47
C ASP A 98 15.44 -2.55 -1.10
N ARG A 99 16.18 -1.43 -1.02
CA ARG A 99 16.74 -0.96 0.25
C ARG A 99 15.60 -0.68 1.24
N SER A 100 15.68 -1.26 2.42
CA SER A 100 14.73 -1.08 3.53
C SER A 100 13.30 -1.56 3.26
N SER A 101 13.08 -2.41 2.24
CA SER A 101 11.75 -2.97 1.96
C SER A 101 11.39 -4.11 2.90
N LEU A 102 10.09 -4.30 3.11
CA LEU A 102 9.51 -5.46 3.79
C LEU A 102 8.61 -6.22 2.83
N VAL A 103 8.91 -7.50 2.59
CA VAL A 103 8.11 -8.39 1.76
C VAL A 103 7.68 -9.59 2.59
N ILE A 104 6.38 -9.86 2.60
CA ILE A 104 5.79 -11.01 3.28
C ILE A 104 4.87 -11.80 2.35
N GLY A 105 4.45 -13.00 2.77
CA GLY A 105 3.43 -13.80 2.07
C GLY A 105 4.05 -14.88 1.20
N GLU A 106 3.49 -15.08 0.01
CA GLU A 106 3.93 -16.15 -0.88
C GLU A 106 3.97 -15.69 -2.35
N TYR A 107 5.00 -16.13 -3.08
CA TYR A 107 5.19 -15.87 -4.52
C TYR A 107 4.92 -14.41 -4.94
N ASN A 108 5.53 -13.44 -4.25
CA ASN A 108 5.39 -12.03 -4.59
C ASN A 108 5.89 -11.75 -6.02
N LEU A 109 5.22 -10.84 -6.73
CA LEU A 109 5.58 -10.41 -8.07
C LEU A 109 6.58 -9.27 -8.00
N LEU A 110 6.24 -8.21 -7.26
CA LEU A 110 7.07 -7.04 -7.03
C LEU A 110 7.93 -7.30 -5.80
N GLY A 111 9.05 -7.98 -6.02
CA GLY A 111 10.14 -8.09 -5.04
C GLY A 111 11.35 -7.23 -5.38
N SER A 112 11.26 -6.58 -6.54
CA SER A 112 12.32 -5.85 -7.22
C SER A 112 11.68 -4.85 -8.19
N ILE A 113 11.12 -3.75 -7.67
CA ILE A 113 10.96 -2.54 -8.49
C ILE A 113 12.19 -1.67 -8.29
N VAL A 114 13.37 -2.28 -8.32
CA VAL A 114 14.64 -1.58 -8.16
C VAL A 114 14.76 -0.62 -9.36
N THR A 115 14.23 0.60 -9.24
CA THR A 115 14.48 1.67 -10.22
C THR A 115 15.91 2.19 -10.06
N ASN A 116 16.51 1.94 -8.88
CA ASN A 116 17.88 2.28 -8.51
C ASN A 116 18.76 1.04 -8.22
N ASN A 117 19.50 0.94 -7.12
CA ASN A 117 20.29 -0.25 -6.76
C ASN A 117 19.91 -0.72 -5.35
N SER A 118 20.27 -1.94 -4.96
CA SER A 118 19.94 -2.54 -3.65
C SER A 118 20.52 -1.78 -2.43
N THR A 119 21.31 -0.73 -2.63
CA THR A 119 22.00 0.02 -1.57
C THR A 119 21.53 1.46 -1.38
N GLN A 120 20.83 2.03 -2.37
CA GLN A 120 20.38 3.42 -2.38
C GLN A 120 18.89 3.53 -2.08
N PHE A 121 18.50 4.61 -1.41
CA PHE A 121 17.10 4.90 -1.15
C PHE A 121 16.47 5.57 -2.37
N SER A 122 15.24 5.18 -2.71
CA SER A 122 14.42 5.81 -3.75
C SER A 122 12.98 5.80 -3.29
N THR A 123 12.25 6.88 -3.54
CA THR A 123 10.82 6.98 -3.24
C THR A 123 9.97 6.15 -4.20
N GLU A 124 10.52 5.80 -5.36
CA GLU A 124 9.90 4.85 -6.32
C GLU A 124 10.08 3.39 -5.87
N ASN A 125 10.99 3.17 -4.92
CA ASN A 125 11.21 1.96 -4.14
C ASN A 125 9.93 1.38 -3.51
N THR A 126 9.75 0.05 -3.52
CA THR A 126 8.77 -0.60 -2.63
C THR A 126 9.22 -0.49 -1.18
N ALA A 127 8.31 -0.05 -0.32
CA ALA A 127 8.47 -0.05 1.13
C ALA A 127 7.88 -1.32 1.74
N PHE A 128 6.70 -1.75 1.27
CA PHE A 128 5.99 -2.90 1.80
C PHE A 128 5.21 -3.66 0.72
N VAL A 129 5.32 -4.99 0.73
CA VAL A 129 4.60 -5.88 -0.20
C VAL A 129 4.06 -7.10 0.54
N ILE A 130 2.82 -7.47 0.21
CA ILE A 130 2.22 -8.75 0.59
C ILE A 130 2.02 -9.57 -0.69
N GLY A 131 2.88 -10.57 -0.91
CA GLY A 131 2.74 -11.54 -1.99
C GLY A 131 1.58 -12.50 -1.76
N ASN A 132 0.81 -12.77 -2.80
CA ASN A 132 -0.29 -13.73 -2.78
C ASN A 132 -0.31 -14.61 -4.05
N GLY A 133 0.84 -14.79 -4.68
CA GLY A 133 0.96 -15.64 -5.86
C GLY A 133 0.68 -17.11 -5.53
N ALA A 134 0.22 -17.86 -6.52
CA ALA A 134 -0.11 -19.27 -6.36
C ALA A 134 1.13 -20.18 -6.48
N ASP A 135 2.04 -19.82 -7.40
CA ASP A 135 3.25 -20.58 -7.70
C ASP A 135 4.31 -19.70 -8.39
N ALA A 136 5.41 -20.32 -8.83
CA ALA A 136 6.54 -19.63 -9.44
C ALA A 136 6.20 -18.94 -10.78
N ASP A 137 5.20 -19.45 -11.51
CA ASP A 137 4.74 -18.93 -12.79
C ASP A 137 3.57 -17.95 -12.61
N ASN A 138 2.85 -18.05 -11.49
CA ASN A 138 1.67 -17.24 -11.16
C ASN A 138 1.93 -16.33 -9.94
N ARG A 139 2.94 -15.46 -10.06
CA ARG A 139 3.29 -14.49 -9.03
C ARG A 139 2.32 -13.32 -8.99
N SER A 140 1.96 -12.86 -7.79
CA SER A 140 1.11 -11.67 -7.61
C SER A 140 1.31 -11.03 -6.24
N ASP A 141 0.87 -9.78 -6.12
CA ASP A 141 0.88 -9.01 -4.87
C ASP A 141 -0.53 -8.56 -4.52
N ALA A 142 -0.96 -8.83 -3.29
CA ALA A 142 -2.25 -8.38 -2.78
C ALA A 142 -2.23 -6.89 -2.41
N LEU A 143 -1.09 -6.43 -1.87
CA LEU A 143 -0.88 -5.07 -1.37
C LEU A 143 0.54 -4.64 -1.66
N THR A 144 0.71 -3.43 -2.21
CA THR A 144 2.01 -2.79 -2.41
C THR A 144 1.98 -1.36 -1.91
N VAL A 145 3.02 -0.95 -1.20
CA VAL A 145 3.24 0.43 -0.74
C VAL A 145 4.63 0.87 -1.20
N LEU A 146 4.71 1.99 -1.92
CA LEU A 146 5.96 2.63 -2.29
C LEU A 146 6.43 3.60 -1.19
N PHE A 147 7.71 3.95 -1.19
CA PHE A 147 8.26 4.92 -0.24
C PHE A 147 7.74 6.35 -0.43
N ASP A 148 7.16 6.68 -1.60
CA ASP A 148 6.42 7.93 -1.83
C ASP A 148 5.01 7.94 -1.19
N GLY A 149 4.56 6.81 -0.63
CA GLY A 149 3.24 6.63 -0.01
C GLY A 149 2.14 6.14 -0.97
N THR A 150 2.44 5.99 -2.26
CA THR A 150 1.52 5.38 -3.22
C THR A 150 1.22 3.94 -2.80
N THR A 151 -0.05 3.63 -2.62
CA THR A 151 -0.51 2.32 -2.17
C THR A 151 -1.44 1.71 -3.23
N THR A 152 -1.19 0.46 -3.57
CA THR A 152 -2.01 -0.33 -4.50
C THR A 152 -2.62 -1.51 -3.74
N ILE A 153 -3.94 -1.63 -3.83
CA ILE A 153 -4.70 -2.81 -3.38
C ILE A 153 -5.18 -3.50 -4.65
N ALA A 154 -4.79 -4.77 -4.86
CA ALA A 154 -5.11 -5.48 -6.10
C ALA A 154 -6.60 -5.89 -6.19
N GLY A 155 -7.26 -6.06 -5.05
CA GLY A 155 -8.69 -6.36 -4.96
C GLY A 155 -9.52 -5.22 -4.36
N ASP A 156 -10.67 -5.57 -3.80
CA ASP A 156 -11.59 -4.59 -3.20
C ASP A 156 -11.17 -4.17 -1.78
N LEU A 157 -11.41 -2.91 -1.44
CA LEU A 157 -11.34 -2.41 -0.06
C LEU A 157 -12.72 -2.52 0.60
N SER A 158 -12.91 -3.53 1.44
CA SER A 158 -14.13 -3.69 2.24
C SER A 158 -14.00 -2.98 3.59
N ILE A 159 -14.97 -2.11 3.91
CA ILE A 159 -14.97 -1.29 5.12
C ILE A 159 -16.22 -1.61 5.94
N ASN A 160 -16.00 -2.02 7.19
CA ASN A 160 -17.10 -2.38 8.10
C ASN A 160 -18.03 -1.18 8.34
N SER A 161 -19.32 -1.36 8.03
CA SER A 161 -20.33 -0.30 8.11
C SER A 161 -21.63 -0.76 8.80
N ASP A 162 -21.58 -1.92 9.49
CA ASP A 162 -22.71 -2.56 10.16
C ASP A 162 -23.32 -1.68 11.27
N ALA A 163 -24.65 -1.67 11.38
CA ALA A 163 -25.37 -0.87 12.38
C ALA A 163 -25.02 -1.25 13.82
N ARG A 164 -24.62 -2.50 14.09
CA ARG A 164 -24.19 -2.98 15.41
C ARG A 164 -22.88 -2.34 15.89
N LEU A 165 -22.09 -1.81 14.96
CA LEU A 165 -20.82 -1.14 15.24
C LEU A 165 -20.97 0.39 15.35
N LYS A 166 -22.21 0.91 15.29
CA LYS A 166 -22.50 2.35 15.22
C LYS A 166 -23.50 2.76 16.30
N ALA A 167 -23.38 4.00 16.75
CA ALA A 167 -24.31 4.64 17.66
C ALA A 167 -24.58 6.07 17.20
N ASN A 168 -25.67 6.69 17.70
CA ASN A 168 -26.05 8.08 17.40
C ASN A 168 -26.13 8.37 15.88
N ILE A 169 -26.83 7.50 15.14
CA ILE A 169 -26.97 7.59 13.68
C ILE A 169 -27.98 8.69 13.34
N ILE A 170 -27.49 9.80 12.79
CA ILE A 170 -28.29 10.98 12.40
C ILE A 170 -28.18 11.18 10.88
N SER A 171 -29.27 11.59 10.24
CA SER A 171 -29.27 11.92 8.80
C SER A 171 -28.43 13.17 8.52
N LEU A 172 -27.67 13.15 7.41
CA LEU A 172 -26.84 14.30 6.99
C LEU A 172 -27.65 15.50 6.48
N GLY A 173 -28.95 15.31 6.17
CA GLY A 173 -29.78 16.37 5.61
C GLY A 173 -29.33 16.84 4.22
N SER A 174 -29.56 18.12 3.90
CA SER A 174 -29.12 18.76 2.64
C SER A 174 -27.61 18.99 2.66
N THR A 175 -26.94 18.47 1.64
CA THR A 175 -25.48 18.57 1.49
C THR A 175 -25.06 19.31 0.23
N LEU A 176 -25.96 19.56 -0.73
CA LEU A 176 -25.61 20.10 -2.05
C LEU A 176 -25.00 21.51 -1.94
N THR A 177 -25.60 22.42 -1.18
CA THR A 177 -25.08 23.79 -1.04
C THR A 177 -23.68 23.84 -0.42
N LYS A 178 -23.35 22.89 0.48
CA LYS A 178 -22.00 22.77 1.05
C LYS A 178 -21.03 22.15 0.05
N LEU A 179 -21.46 21.11 -0.66
CA LEU A 179 -20.66 20.44 -1.68
C LEU A 179 -20.29 21.39 -2.83
N LEU A 180 -21.20 22.26 -3.25
CA LEU A 180 -20.96 23.27 -4.30
C LEU A 180 -19.90 24.32 -3.92
N GLN A 181 -19.51 24.42 -2.65
CA GLN A 181 -18.41 25.29 -2.22
C GLN A 181 -17.04 24.62 -2.36
N ILE A 182 -17.00 23.31 -2.63
CA ILE A 182 -15.77 22.56 -2.82
C ILE A 182 -15.39 22.63 -4.29
N ASP A 183 -14.14 22.99 -4.55
CA ASP A 183 -13.57 23.01 -5.91
C ASP A 183 -12.57 21.87 -6.10
N GLY A 184 -12.70 21.15 -7.21
CA GLY A 184 -11.76 20.13 -7.62
C GLY A 184 -10.46 20.78 -8.10
N LYS A 185 -9.32 20.32 -7.59
CA LYS A 185 -8.01 20.87 -7.92
C LYS A 185 -7.17 19.87 -8.70
N THR A 186 -6.41 20.37 -9.65
CA THR A 186 -5.23 19.68 -10.19
C THR A 186 -3.99 20.17 -9.44
N TYR A 187 -3.07 19.27 -9.13
CA TYR A 187 -1.84 19.61 -8.43
C TYR A 187 -0.72 18.61 -8.72
N THR A 188 0.51 19.00 -8.40
CA THR A 188 1.67 18.11 -8.34
C THR A 188 2.18 18.05 -6.91
N MET A 189 2.74 16.91 -6.51
CA MET A 189 3.36 16.82 -5.19
C MET A 189 4.70 17.55 -5.19
N LYS A 190 4.98 18.33 -4.14
CA LYS A 190 6.26 19.07 -4.03
C LYS A 190 7.48 18.15 -4.13
N LYS A 191 7.38 16.96 -3.51
CA LYS A 191 8.44 15.94 -3.45
C LYS A 191 8.37 14.88 -4.57
N ASP A 192 7.45 15.03 -5.52
CA ASP A 192 7.43 14.16 -6.71
C ASP A 192 8.38 14.75 -7.75
N GLU A 193 9.42 14.00 -8.10
CA GLU A 193 10.42 14.37 -9.10
C GLU A 193 9.84 14.33 -10.52
N ASN A 194 8.90 13.41 -10.77
CA ASN A 194 8.25 13.23 -12.06
C ASN A 194 7.15 14.26 -12.34
N LYS A 195 6.83 15.12 -11.34
CA LYS A 195 5.81 16.17 -11.42
C LYS A 195 4.49 15.68 -12.03
N LYS A 196 4.08 14.46 -11.68
CA LYS A 196 2.87 13.85 -12.23
C LYS A 196 1.66 14.64 -11.76
N GLN A 197 0.82 15.07 -12.69
CA GLN A 197 -0.43 15.74 -12.34
C GLN A 197 -1.38 14.76 -11.64
N LYS A 198 -1.97 15.23 -10.55
CA LYS A 198 -2.99 14.54 -9.76
C LYS A 198 -4.23 15.42 -9.67
N ILE A 199 -5.38 14.78 -9.48
CA ILE A 199 -6.67 15.43 -9.27
C ILE A 199 -7.12 15.10 -7.85
N GLY A 200 -7.71 16.07 -7.15
CA GLY A 200 -8.28 15.84 -5.84
C GLY A 200 -8.84 17.13 -5.24
N VAL A 201 -8.88 17.19 -3.92
CA VAL A 201 -9.35 18.35 -3.15
C VAL A 201 -8.30 18.82 -2.16
N LEU A 202 -8.38 20.07 -1.72
CA LEU A 202 -7.60 20.56 -0.60
C LEU A 202 -8.33 20.26 0.71
N ALA A 203 -7.65 19.61 1.66
CA ALA A 203 -8.21 19.28 2.96
C ALA A 203 -8.75 20.52 3.69
N GLN A 204 -8.08 21.68 3.52
CA GLN A 204 -8.48 22.96 4.11
C GLN A 204 -9.81 23.48 3.56
N ASP A 205 -10.14 23.17 2.31
CA ASP A 205 -11.42 23.56 1.72
C ASP A 205 -12.54 22.62 2.17
N ILE A 206 -12.25 21.32 2.25
CA ILE A 206 -13.19 20.33 2.82
C ILE A 206 -13.52 20.66 4.27
N GLU A 207 -12.52 21.01 5.08
CA GLU A 207 -12.68 21.27 6.51
C GLU A 207 -13.66 22.42 6.82
N LYS A 208 -13.74 23.44 5.95
CA LYS A 208 -14.66 24.57 6.11
C LYS A 208 -16.13 24.14 6.05
N VAL A 209 -16.44 23.06 5.33
CA VAL A 209 -17.82 22.62 5.05
C VAL A 209 -18.18 21.28 5.68
N PHE A 210 -17.21 20.36 5.76
CA PHE A 210 -17.29 19.00 6.33
C PHE A 210 -16.04 18.71 7.18
N PRO A 211 -15.87 19.38 8.34
CA PRO A 211 -14.71 19.17 9.22
C PRO A 211 -14.54 17.72 9.68
N GLU A 212 -15.62 16.96 9.79
CA GLU A 212 -15.63 15.53 10.16
C GLU A 212 -14.95 14.62 9.12
N LEU A 213 -14.74 15.11 7.90
CA LEU A 213 -14.03 14.39 6.85
C LEU A 213 -12.53 14.69 6.82
N VAL A 214 -12.05 15.54 7.74
CA VAL A 214 -10.64 15.96 7.79
C VAL A 214 -10.02 15.55 9.11
N SER A 215 -8.87 14.89 9.01
CA SER A 215 -8.04 14.56 10.16
C SER A 215 -6.73 15.32 10.06
N GLU A 216 -6.15 15.71 11.19
CA GLU A 216 -4.84 16.34 11.26
C GLU A 216 -3.89 15.52 12.13
N SER A 217 -2.70 15.24 11.63
CA SER A 217 -1.63 14.61 12.39
C SER A 217 -0.29 15.24 11.99
N ASN A 218 0.51 15.63 12.99
CA ASN A 218 1.82 16.26 12.80
C ASN A 218 1.79 17.48 11.86
N GLY A 219 0.74 18.31 11.94
CA GLY A 219 0.58 19.50 11.09
C GLY A 219 0.18 19.21 9.64
N VAL A 220 -0.17 17.96 9.31
CA VAL A 220 -0.61 17.55 7.98
C VAL A 220 -2.08 17.13 8.03
N LYS A 221 -2.90 17.77 7.20
CA LYS A 221 -4.33 17.45 7.05
C LYS A 221 -4.54 16.37 5.98
N SER A 222 -5.41 15.41 6.25
CA SER A 222 -5.82 14.35 5.33
C SER A 222 -7.34 14.32 5.19
N VAL A 223 -7.83 13.84 4.04
CA VAL A 223 -9.26 13.77 3.73
C VAL A 223 -9.73 12.32 3.73
N ASN A 224 -10.85 12.07 4.40
CA ASN A 224 -11.55 10.81 4.38
C ASN A 224 -12.41 10.67 3.11
N TYR A 225 -11.78 10.31 1.98
CA TYR A 225 -12.46 10.22 0.68
C TYR A 225 -13.66 9.25 0.67
N GLN A 226 -13.62 8.14 1.41
CA GLN A 226 -14.78 7.23 1.56
C GLN A 226 -16.00 7.94 2.19
N GLY A 227 -15.76 8.92 3.08
CA GLY A 227 -16.82 9.66 3.74
C GLY A 227 -17.49 10.70 2.85
N LEU A 228 -16.88 11.06 1.70
CA LEU A 228 -17.53 11.91 0.70
C LEU A 228 -18.67 11.17 -0.02
N VAL A 229 -18.64 9.84 -0.10
CA VAL A 229 -19.68 9.06 -0.79
C VAL A 229 -21.09 9.33 -0.23
N PRO A 230 -21.37 9.23 1.08
CA PRO A 230 -22.69 9.57 1.61
C PRO A 230 -23.07 11.05 1.43
N VAL A 231 -22.09 11.97 1.45
CA VAL A 231 -22.33 13.39 1.15
C VAL A 231 -22.83 13.57 -0.29
N LEU A 232 -22.18 12.91 -1.24
CA LEU A 232 -22.54 12.90 -2.66
C LEU A 232 -23.92 12.27 -2.89
N ILE A 233 -24.23 11.15 -2.20
CA ILE A 233 -25.54 10.49 -2.28
C ILE A 233 -26.66 11.46 -1.89
N ASN A 234 -26.51 12.21 -0.80
CA ASN A 234 -27.51 13.18 -0.38
C ASN A 234 -27.63 14.36 -1.34
N ALA A 235 -26.50 14.84 -1.88
CA ALA A 235 -26.50 15.93 -2.85
C ALA A 235 -27.20 15.53 -4.16
N LEU A 236 -27.00 14.29 -4.62
CA LEU A 236 -27.68 13.72 -5.78
C LEU A 236 -29.20 13.59 -5.55
N LYS A 237 -29.62 13.12 -4.38
CA LYS A 237 -31.05 13.06 -4.02
C LYS A 237 -31.68 14.46 -4.01
N GLU A 238 -30.96 15.46 -3.50
CA GLU A 238 -31.43 16.85 -3.53
C GLU A 238 -31.52 17.38 -4.97
N GLN A 239 -30.53 17.08 -5.81
CA GLN A 239 -30.53 17.48 -7.21
C GLN A 239 -31.71 16.86 -7.99
N ASP A 240 -32.00 15.57 -7.76
CA ASP A 240 -33.15 14.88 -8.34
C ASP A 240 -34.48 15.54 -7.94
N SER A 241 -34.63 15.88 -6.66
CA SER A 241 -35.80 16.62 -6.19
C SER A 241 -35.97 17.96 -6.91
N LYS A 242 -34.88 18.72 -7.08
CA LYS A 242 -34.91 20.00 -7.82
C LYS A 242 -35.26 19.82 -9.30
N MET A 243 -34.81 18.73 -9.93
CA MET A 243 -35.14 18.41 -11.32
C MET A 243 -36.63 18.10 -11.47
N ASN A 244 -37.21 17.27 -10.59
CA ASN A 244 -38.64 16.97 -10.60
C ASN A 244 -39.51 18.23 -10.38
N GLU A 245 -39.07 19.15 -9.52
CA GLU A 245 -39.72 20.46 -9.35
C GLU A 245 -39.65 21.32 -10.61
N GLN A 246 -38.53 21.29 -11.33
CA GLN A 246 -38.36 22.01 -12.59
C GLN A 246 -39.25 21.43 -13.69
N ASP A 247 -39.32 20.10 -13.83
CA ASP A 247 -40.18 19.44 -14.82
C ASP A 247 -41.66 19.75 -14.58
N THR A 248 -42.07 19.80 -13.31
CA THR A 248 -43.45 20.19 -12.95
C THR A 248 -43.74 21.63 -13.39
N LYS A 249 -42.79 22.56 -13.18
CA LYS A 249 -42.94 23.95 -13.62
C LYS A 249 -42.97 24.05 -15.14
N LEU A 250 -42.11 23.33 -15.85
CA LEU A 250 -42.07 23.31 -17.32
C LEU A 250 -43.39 22.77 -17.90
N ASN A 251 -43.94 21.69 -17.35
CA ASN A 251 -45.22 21.14 -17.78
C ASN A 251 -46.38 22.14 -17.57
N LYS A 252 -46.38 22.85 -16.44
CA LYS A 252 -47.37 23.89 -16.18
C LYS A 252 -47.25 25.05 -17.19
N GLN A 253 -46.03 25.52 -17.44
CA GLN A 253 -45.77 26.58 -18.43
C GLN A 253 -46.16 26.14 -19.84
N GLN A 254 -45.91 24.88 -20.21
CA GLN A 254 -46.29 24.32 -21.50
C GLN A 254 -47.83 24.31 -21.66
N ALA A 255 -48.55 23.89 -20.62
CA ALA A 255 -50.02 23.93 -20.61
C ALA A 255 -50.58 25.36 -20.78
N GLU A 256 -50.00 26.34 -20.07
CA GLU A 256 -50.37 27.76 -20.20
C GLU A 256 -50.11 28.29 -21.62
N ILE A 257 -48.98 27.93 -22.24
CA ILE A 257 -48.65 28.30 -23.62
C ILE A 257 -49.67 27.71 -24.61
N ASP A 258 -50.05 26.45 -24.44
CA ASP A 258 -50.99 25.79 -25.34
C ASP A 258 -52.40 26.37 -25.22
N GLU A 259 -52.80 26.78 -24.01
CA GLU A 259 -54.05 27.53 -23.80
C GLU A 259 -54.02 28.90 -24.48
N LEU A 260 -52.93 29.66 -24.33
CA LEU A 260 -52.77 30.96 -25.01
C LEU A 260 -52.79 30.82 -26.54
N LYS A 261 -52.12 29.81 -27.10
CA LYS A 261 -52.17 29.51 -28.54
C LYS A 261 -53.59 29.21 -29.02
N ALA A 262 -54.35 28.45 -28.23
CA ALA A 262 -55.75 28.15 -28.56
C ALA A 262 -56.62 29.42 -28.56
N ILE A 263 -56.40 30.32 -27.60
CA ILE A 263 -57.10 31.62 -27.55
C ILE A 263 -56.72 32.48 -28.75
N VAL A 264 -55.43 32.62 -29.05
CA VAL A 264 -54.96 33.39 -30.20
C VAL A 264 -55.56 32.83 -31.48
N ASN A 265 -55.51 31.53 -31.73
CA ASN A 265 -56.10 30.92 -32.92
C ASN A 265 -57.60 31.25 -33.07
N LYS A 266 -58.37 31.30 -31.98
CA LYS A 266 -59.79 31.72 -32.03
C LYS A 266 -59.97 33.19 -32.44
N LEU A 267 -59.01 34.07 -32.15
CA LEU A 267 -59.10 35.51 -32.44
C LEU A 267 -58.67 35.89 -33.86
N ILE A 268 -57.79 35.09 -34.49
CA ILE A 268 -57.26 35.33 -35.84
C ILE A 268 -57.87 34.46 -36.93
N THR A 269 -58.79 33.54 -36.58
CA THR A 269 -59.58 32.82 -37.59
C THR A 269 -60.80 33.69 -37.96
N PRO A 270 -60.93 34.17 -39.21
CA PRO A 270 -61.97 35.13 -39.63
C PRO A 270 -63.39 34.55 -39.63
#